data_AF-A0A067QBA5-F1
#
_entry.id   AF-A0A067QBA5-F1
#
_cell.length_a   1.000
_cell.length_b   1.000
_cell.length_c   1.000
_cell.angle_alpha   90.00
_cell.angle_beta   90.00
_cell.angle_gamma   90.00
#
_symmetry.space_group_name_H-M   'P 1'
#
loop_
_entity.id
_entity.type
_entity.pdbx_description
1 polymer ?
#
loop_
_entity_poly.entity_id
_entity_poly.type
_entity_poly.pdbx_seq_one_letter_code
_entity_poly.pdbx_strand_id
1 'polypeptide(L)'
;MILITFKPKTVPLGPASMLAHFPRGRPRLATQALVGMSNRLNETAFIRVPKIYDYIDYAPNQIGPEVVLMEKVAGEQLDVVWPTLNQNQAMNVVKEMTQLIVDLFNVRSPLICSVLAAPKTIPAPRSSRAKGKTRIDPPAQVQGPVLLMPAFEVKRDPQPALSDVASYLFAFVHHMRETHAHRQDGYISAEDAKILDTWDRLGTLIETHLGGSYLPEDRYNRRERNKFISTCREPLFPLLHRDMRMCRFVVETKPRTDDVVLTLTGWEHAHYAPVWSATRLPAWLDTGILNPLVSPDMQTYFGRQMLVLMTDQNSPIRRPSNIGDFLMCLDHCFAERTLETMLSVPSSQRDWVETMLVWMRDNWVQLKPNSYWPLRVGNEYSGRGLGQIV
;
A
#
# COMPACT_ATOMS: atom_id res chain seq x y z
N MET A 1 -15.02 3.09 -14.37
CA MET A 1 -15.50 1.74 -14.71
C MET A 1 -16.78 1.90 -15.53
N ILE A 2 -17.06 0.98 -16.44
CA ILE A 2 -18.29 0.95 -17.23
C ILE A 2 -19.08 -0.29 -16.82
N LEU A 3 -20.35 -0.11 -16.47
CA LEU A 3 -21.28 -1.22 -16.24
C LEU A 3 -21.80 -1.73 -17.58
N ILE A 4 -21.62 -3.02 -17.82
CA ILE A 4 -22.15 -3.72 -18.99
C ILE A 4 -23.29 -4.62 -18.51
N THR A 5 -24.49 -4.39 -19.02
CA THR A 5 -25.69 -5.19 -18.71
C THR A 5 -26.10 -5.97 -19.94
N PHE A 6 -26.32 -7.27 -19.77
CA PHE A 6 -26.73 -8.14 -20.85
C PHE A 6 -28.24 -8.36 -20.82
N LYS A 7 -28.84 -8.47 -22.01
CA LYS A 7 -30.21 -8.98 -22.10
C LYS A 7 -30.15 -10.48 -21.75
N PRO A 8 -31.01 -11.01 -20.86
CA PRO A 8 -30.93 -12.42 -20.46
C PRO A 8 -30.93 -13.40 -21.64
N LYS A 9 -31.63 -13.05 -22.74
CA LYS A 9 -31.69 -13.86 -23.97
C LYS A 9 -30.37 -13.90 -24.76
N THR A 10 -29.49 -12.91 -24.62
CA THR A 10 -28.25 -12.83 -25.42
C THR A 10 -27.10 -13.60 -24.78
N VAL A 11 -27.14 -13.84 -23.46
CA VAL A 11 -26.10 -14.58 -22.74
C VAL A 11 -26.76 -15.50 -21.69
N PRO A 12 -27.48 -16.55 -22.13
CA PRO A 12 -28.34 -17.34 -21.23
C PRO A 12 -27.56 -18.06 -20.12
N LEU A 13 -26.27 -18.33 -20.33
CA LEU A 13 -25.36 -18.95 -19.36
C LEU A 13 -24.33 -17.97 -18.79
N GLY A 14 -24.37 -16.70 -19.20
CA GLY A 14 -23.41 -15.68 -18.79
C GLY A 14 -23.88 -14.85 -17.59
N PRO A 15 -23.02 -13.96 -17.08
CA PRO A 15 -23.43 -13.04 -16.03
C PRO A 15 -24.49 -12.06 -16.57
N ALA A 16 -25.48 -11.72 -15.73
CA ALA A 16 -26.47 -10.69 -16.08
C ALA A 16 -25.82 -9.30 -16.28
N SER A 17 -24.72 -9.05 -15.58
CA SER A 17 -23.92 -7.83 -15.71
C SER A 17 -22.46 -8.06 -15.37
N MET A 18 -21.57 -7.27 -15.95
CA MET A 18 -20.14 -7.23 -15.63
C MET A 18 -19.61 -5.79 -15.63
N LEU A 19 -18.43 -5.59 -15.07
CA LEU A 19 -17.72 -4.31 -15.07
C LEU A 19 -16.55 -4.36 -16.06
N ALA A 20 -16.47 -3.35 -16.92
CA ALA A 20 -15.25 -3.02 -17.64
C ALA A 20 -14.46 -2.00 -16.80
N HIS A 21 -13.33 -2.45 -16.28
CA HIS A 21 -12.38 -1.63 -15.54
C HIS A 21 -11.19 -1.28 -16.43
N PHE A 22 -10.69 -0.06 -16.26
CA PHE A 22 -9.56 0.49 -17.00
C PHE A 22 -8.48 0.82 -15.97
N PRO A 23 -7.54 -0.10 -15.71
CA PRO A 23 -6.49 0.10 -14.72
C PRO A 23 -5.73 1.40 -14.99
N ARG A 24 -5.51 2.17 -13.92
CA ARG A 24 -4.68 3.37 -13.97
C ARG A 24 -3.28 3.05 -13.44
N GLY A 25 -2.27 3.73 -13.96
CA GLY A 25 -0.88 3.54 -13.56
C GLY A 25 -0.01 3.10 -14.73
N ARG A 26 0.95 2.20 -14.48
CA ARG A 26 1.89 1.74 -15.51
C ARG A 26 1.15 0.88 -16.54
N PRO A 27 1.12 1.26 -17.83
CA PRO A 27 0.51 0.45 -18.88
C PRO A 27 1.08 -0.97 -18.85
N ARG A 28 0.21 -1.95 -19.12
CA ARG A 28 0.41 -3.39 -19.05
C ARG A 28 0.62 -3.91 -17.64
N LEU A 29 1.51 -3.30 -16.86
CA LEU A 29 1.84 -3.72 -15.51
C LEU A 29 0.64 -3.59 -14.56
N ALA A 30 -0.11 -2.49 -14.61
CA ALA A 30 -1.29 -2.31 -13.75
C ALA A 30 -2.37 -3.37 -14.05
N THR A 31 -2.61 -3.62 -15.34
CA THR A 31 -3.53 -4.67 -15.80
C THR A 31 -3.06 -6.06 -15.37
N GLN A 32 -1.78 -6.38 -15.60
CA GLN A 32 -1.20 -7.66 -15.21
C GLN A 32 -1.18 -7.86 -13.69
N ALA A 33 -0.92 -6.80 -12.90
CA ALA A 33 -0.94 -6.85 -11.45
C ALA A 33 -2.37 -7.07 -10.92
N LEU A 34 -3.35 -6.32 -11.43
CA LEU A 34 -4.77 -6.54 -11.09
C LEU A 34 -5.18 -7.99 -11.33
N VAL A 35 -4.87 -8.51 -12.53
CA VAL A 35 -5.25 -9.88 -12.90
C VAL A 35 -4.48 -10.93 -12.10
N GLY A 36 -3.15 -10.80 -12.01
CA GLY A 36 -2.30 -11.74 -11.31
C GLY A 36 -2.60 -11.81 -9.83
N MET A 37 -2.78 -10.65 -9.17
CA MET A 37 -3.16 -10.59 -7.76
C MET A 37 -4.55 -11.15 -7.50
N SER A 38 -5.54 -10.82 -8.33
CA SER A 38 -6.90 -11.37 -8.17
C SER A 38 -6.91 -12.90 -8.35
N ASN A 39 -6.19 -13.42 -9.34
CA ASN A 39 -6.06 -14.86 -9.56
C ASN A 39 -5.38 -15.54 -8.38
N ARG A 40 -4.27 -14.97 -7.89
CA ARG A 40 -3.55 -15.47 -6.72
C ARG A 40 -4.45 -15.57 -5.50
N LEU A 41 -5.32 -14.59 -5.30
CA LEU A 41 -6.21 -14.55 -4.13
C LEU A 41 -7.40 -15.49 -4.27
N ASN A 42 -7.93 -15.67 -5.48
CA ASN A 42 -8.94 -16.69 -5.76
C ASN A 42 -8.47 -18.11 -5.37
N GLU A 43 -7.17 -18.40 -5.45
CA GLU A 43 -6.59 -19.69 -5.02
C GLU A 43 -6.52 -19.85 -3.49
N THR A 44 -6.48 -18.76 -2.73
CA THR A 44 -6.28 -18.80 -1.27
C THR A 44 -7.56 -19.06 -0.46
N ALA A 45 -8.72 -19.16 -1.11
CA ALA A 45 -10.04 -19.49 -0.56
C ALA A 45 -10.65 -18.53 0.51
N PHE A 46 -9.87 -17.67 1.16
CA PHE A 46 -10.35 -16.85 2.30
C PHE A 46 -10.73 -15.42 1.94
N ILE A 47 -10.18 -14.87 0.86
CA ILE A 47 -10.34 -13.46 0.49
C ILE A 47 -11.27 -13.35 -0.71
N ARG A 48 -12.40 -12.64 -0.53
CA ARG A 48 -13.34 -12.38 -1.63
C ARG A 48 -12.74 -11.35 -2.59
N VAL A 49 -12.55 -11.76 -3.83
CA VAL A 49 -12.12 -10.90 -4.93
C VAL A 49 -13.10 -11.01 -6.10
N PRO A 50 -13.32 -9.93 -6.87
CA PRO A 50 -14.18 -10.01 -8.05
C PRO A 50 -13.63 -11.05 -9.04
N LYS A 51 -14.50 -11.92 -9.55
CA LYS A 51 -14.10 -12.86 -10.61
C LYS A 51 -13.68 -12.10 -11.86
N ILE A 52 -12.51 -12.43 -12.40
CA ILE A 52 -12.06 -11.89 -13.69
C ILE A 52 -12.60 -12.80 -14.80
N TYR A 53 -13.31 -12.20 -15.75
CA TYR A 53 -13.84 -12.90 -16.92
C TYR A 53 -12.83 -12.89 -18.06
N ASP A 54 -12.27 -11.71 -18.36
CA ASP A 54 -11.26 -11.56 -19.40
C ASP A 54 -10.49 -10.24 -19.24
N TYR A 55 -9.39 -10.06 -19.98
CA TYR A 55 -8.65 -8.80 -20.01
C TYR A 55 -7.84 -8.60 -21.30
N ILE A 56 -7.44 -7.36 -21.55
CA ILE A 56 -6.48 -6.95 -22.59
C ILE A 56 -5.45 -6.03 -21.93
N ASP A 57 -4.18 -6.45 -21.92
CA ASP A 57 -3.06 -5.77 -21.26
C ASP A 57 -2.14 -5.01 -22.22
N TYR A 58 -2.60 -4.77 -23.46
CA TYR A 58 -1.90 -3.98 -24.44
C TYR A 58 -2.78 -2.88 -25.04
N ALA A 59 -2.14 -1.77 -25.40
CA ALA A 59 -2.74 -0.68 -26.16
C ALA A 59 -1.80 -0.24 -27.30
N PRO A 60 -2.34 0.16 -28.47
CA PRO A 60 -3.76 0.21 -28.79
C PRO A 60 -4.34 -1.20 -29.05
N ASN A 61 -5.63 -1.36 -28.76
CA ASN A 61 -6.43 -2.54 -29.12
C ASN A 61 -7.76 -2.10 -29.75
N GLN A 62 -8.67 -3.04 -30.05
CA GLN A 62 -9.96 -2.72 -30.70
C GLN A 62 -10.86 -1.76 -29.89
N ILE A 63 -10.68 -1.72 -28.56
CA ILE A 63 -11.42 -0.85 -27.65
C ILE A 63 -10.66 0.49 -27.45
N GLY A 64 -9.37 0.51 -27.75
CA GLY A 64 -8.46 1.63 -27.56
C GLY A 64 -7.50 1.40 -26.39
N PRO A 65 -7.96 1.50 -25.14
CA PRO A 65 -7.14 1.30 -23.94
C PRO A 65 -7.15 -0.15 -23.44
N GLU A 66 -6.23 -0.47 -22.54
CA GLU A 66 -6.26 -1.69 -21.73
C GLU A 66 -7.56 -1.81 -20.94
N VAL A 67 -8.06 -3.03 -20.78
CA VAL A 67 -9.35 -3.28 -20.12
C VAL A 67 -9.34 -4.60 -19.38
N VAL A 68 -9.97 -4.65 -18.21
CA VAL A 68 -10.27 -5.87 -17.46
C VAL A 68 -11.77 -6.00 -17.33
N LEU A 69 -12.32 -7.11 -17.80
CA LEU A 69 -13.71 -7.50 -17.62
C LEU A 69 -13.81 -8.35 -16.35
N MET A 70 -14.60 -7.88 -15.39
CA MET A 70 -14.73 -8.51 -14.08
C MET A 70 -16.17 -8.54 -13.59
N GLU A 71 -16.42 -9.36 -12.57
CA GLU A 71 -17.68 -9.46 -11.86
C GLU A 71 -18.12 -8.09 -11.33
N LYS A 72 -19.41 -7.78 -11.51
CA LYS A 72 -20.05 -6.71 -10.75
C LYS A 72 -20.38 -7.24 -9.36
N VAL A 73 -19.53 -6.93 -8.38
CA VAL A 73 -19.79 -7.27 -6.98
C VAL A 73 -21.11 -6.63 -6.53
N ALA A 74 -21.95 -7.41 -5.84
CA ALA A 74 -23.19 -6.91 -5.26
C ALA A 74 -22.90 -5.96 -4.10
N GLY A 75 -23.70 -4.89 -3.98
CA GLY A 75 -23.54 -3.86 -2.96
C GLY A 75 -23.14 -2.51 -3.51
N GLU A 76 -22.80 -1.60 -2.60
CA GLU A 76 -22.46 -0.21 -2.87
C GLU A 76 -21.13 0.15 -2.19
N GLN A 77 -20.50 1.24 -2.63
CA GLN A 77 -19.21 1.65 -2.05
C GLN A 77 -19.38 2.11 -0.60
N LEU A 78 -18.43 1.76 0.27
CA LEU A 78 -18.52 2.02 1.72
C LEU A 78 -18.66 3.52 2.01
N ASP A 79 -17.97 4.40 1.29
CA ASP A 79 -18.08 5.85 1.47
C ASP A 79 -19.48 6.40 1.15
N VAL A 80 -20.20 5.74 0.24
CA VAL A 80 -21.58 6.09 -0.11
C VAL A 80 -22.56 5.63 0.98
N VAL A 81 -22.42 4.39 1.44
CA VAL A 81 -23.39 3.81 2.39
C VAL A 81 -23.07 4.12 3.85
N TRP A 82 -21.82 4.45 4.20
CA TRP A 82 -21.40 4.67 5.59
C TRP A 82 -22.31 5.61 6.39
N PRO A 83 -22.73 6.78 5.85
CA PRO A 83 -23.61 7.69 6.59
C PRO A 83 -24.99 7.12 6.90
N THR A 84 -25.38 6.04 6.20
CA THR A 84 -26.69 5.38 6.35
C THR A 84 -26.63 4.12 7.22
N LEU A 85 -25.42 3.63 7.54
CA LEU A 85 -25.26 2.43 8.35
C LEU A 85 -25.66 2.73 9.80
N ASN A 86 -26.43 1.83 10.39
CA ASN A 86 -26.63 1.85 11.83
C ASN A 86 -25.36 1.36 12.56
N GLN A 87 -25.31 1.53 13.88
CA GLN A 87 -24.12 1.17 14.68
C GLN A 87 -23.75 -0.31 14.57
N ASN A 88 -24.73 -1.22 14.51
CA ASN A 88 -24.48 -2.65 14.38
C ASN A 88 -23.89 -2.99 13.02
N GLN A 89 -24.42 -2.39 11.94
CA GLN A 89 -23.91 -2.56 10.58
C GLN A 89 -22.50 -1.98 10.42
N ALA A 90 -22.23 -0.81 11.00
CA ALA A 90 -20.89 -0.22 11.03
C ALA A 90 -19.91 -1.13 11.79
N MET A 91 -20.32 -1.72 12.92
CA MET A 91 -19.49 -2.71 13.61
C MET A 91 -19.28 -4.00 12.81
N ASN A 92 -20.28 -4.46 12.08
CA ASN A 92 -20.13 -5.61 11.18
C ASN A 92 -19.14 -5.31 10.04
N VAL A 93 -19.14 -4.09 9.48
CA VAL A 93 -18.09 -3.65 8.54
C VAL A 93 -16.71 -3.75 9.19
N VAL A 94 -16.55 -3.24 10.41
CA VAL A 94 -15.27 -3.27 11.13
C VAL A 94 -14.81 -4.70 11.40
N LYS A 95 -15.73 -5.60 11.76
CA LYS A 95 -15.45 -7.03 11.94
C LYS A 95 -14.97 -7.69 10.65
N GLU A 96 -15.68 -7.52 9.54
CA GLU A 96 -15.30 -8.07 8.24
C GLU A 96 -13.96 -7.50 7.75
N MET A 97 -13.73 -6.21 7.98
CA MET A 97 -12.47 -5.55 7.65
C MET A 97 -11.30 -6.08 8.48
N THR A 98 -11.53 -6.33 9.77
CA THR A 98 -10.53 -6.94 10.66
C THR A 98 -10.19 -8.34 10.16
N GLN A 99 -11.18 -9.16 9.82
CA GLN A 99 -10.95 -10.48 9.22
C GLN A 99 -10.14 -10.39 7.93
N LEU A 100 -10.47 -9.44 7.04
CA LEU A 100 -9.74 -9.23 5.79
C LEU A 100 -8.27 -8.86 6.02
N ILE A 101 -7.97 -7.96 6.95
CA ILE A 101 -6.57 -7.56 7.24
C ILE A 101 -5.79 -8.76 7.78
N VAL A 102 -6.41 -9.54 8.67
CA VAL A 102 -5.81 -10.77 9.18
C VAL A 102 -5.55 -11.76 8.04
N ASP A 103 -6.53 -11.98 7.16
CA ASP A 103 -6.42 -12.89 6.03
C ASP A 103 -5.31 -12.43 5.06
N LEU A 104 -5.25 -11.13 4.72
CA LEU A 104 -4.18 -10.53 3.91
C LEU A 104 -2.81 -10.77 4.52
N PHE A 105 -2.68 -10.54 5.83
CA PHE A 105 -1.42 -10.77 6.52
C PHE A 105 -0.99 -12.24 6.37
N ASN A 106 -1.89 -13.21 6.49
CA ASN A 106 -1.51 -14.63 6.38
C ASN A 106 -1.20 -15.12 4.97
N VAL A 107 -1.57 -14.38 3.93
CA VAL A 107 -1.12 -14.70 2.58
C VAL A 107 0.36 -14.32 2.47
N ARG A 108 1.24 -15.32 2.47
CA ARG A 108 2.70 -15.15 2.46
C ARG A 108 3.33 -15.48 1.10
N SER A 109 4.47 -14.85 0.84
CA SER A 109 5.30 -15.08 -0.35
C SER A 109 6.79 -14.93 -0.01
N PRO A 110 7.71 -15.68 -0.64
CA PRO A 110 9.15 -15.47 -0.49
C PRO A 110 9.66 -14.24 -1.25
N LEU A 111 8.80 -13.57 -2.02
CA LEU A 111 9.14 -12.42 -2.85
C LEU A 111 8.29 -11.21 -2.49
N ILE A 112 8.91 -10.04 -2.47
CA ILE A 112 8.32 -8.71 -2.29
C ILE A 112 8.00 -8.15 -3.68
N CYS A 113 6.82 -8.48 -4.20
CA CYS A 113 6.32 -7.97 -5.47
C CYS A 113 4.80 -8.18 -5.60
N SER A 114 4.20 -7.59 -6.63
CA SER A 114 2.89 -8.03 -7.11
C SER A 114 3.05 -9.29 -7.96
N VAL A 115 2.08 -10.21 -7.88
CA VAL A 115 1.96 -11.31 -8.82
C VAL A 115 1.39 -10.76 -10.12
N LEU A 116 2.10 -10.98 -11.22
CA LEU A 116 1.69 -10.53 -12.55
C LEU A 116 1.05 -11.68 -13.33
N ALA A 117 -0.02 -11.39 -14.06
CA ALA A 117 -0.55 -12.32 -15.05
C ALA A 117 0.41 -12.50 -16.22
N ALA A 118 0.42 -13.71 -16.80
CA ALA A 118 1.16 -13.97 -18.02
C ALA A 118 0.68 -13.01 -19.14
N PRO A 119 1.59 -12.37 -19.90
CA PRO A 119 1.17 -11.46 -20.95
C PRO A 119 0.30 -12.16 -21.97
N LYS A 120 -0.77 -11.51 -22.42
CA LYS A 120 -1.48 -12.01 -23.60
C LYS A 120 -0.62 -11.78 -24.83
N THR A 121 -0.24 -12.86 -25.50
CA THR A 121 0.48 -12.77 -26.76
C THR A 121 -0.42 -12.15 -27.82
N ILE A 122 0.11 -11.15 -28.51
CA ILE A 122 -0.44 -10.72 -29.80
C ILE A 122 0.14 -11.70 -30.85
N PRO A 123 -0.64 -12.28 -31.78
CA PRO A 123 -0.06 -12.77 -33.02
C PRO A 123 0.53 -11.55 -33.74
N ALA A 124 1.84 -11.37 -33.64
CA ALA A 124 2.51 -10.14 -34.01
C ALA A 124 2.17 -9.70 -35.45
N PRO A 125 1.52 -8.53 -35.66
CA PRO A 125 1.65 -7.86 -36.94
C PRO A 125 3.10 -7.37 -37.04
N ARG A 126 3.83 -7.87 -38.03
CA ARG A 126 5.15 -7.34 -38.40
C ARG A 126 5.00 -5.86 -38.73
N SER A 127 5.51 -4.95 -37.90
CA SER A 127 6.53 -3.97 -38.34
C SER A 127 6.74 -2.79 -37.39
N SER A 128 7.99 -2.31 -37.47
CA SER A 128 8.52 -0.99 -37.13
C SER A 128 8.53 -0.58 -35.65
N ARG A 129 9.76 -0.65 -35.14
CA ARG A 129 10.33 -0.13 -33.91
C ARG A 129 9.96 1.36 -33.70
N ALA A 130 8.77 1.65 -33.19
CA ALA A 130 8.44 2.99 -32.70
C ALA A 130 8.99 3.16 -31.28
N LYS A 131 10.04 3.99 -31.14
CA LYS A 131 10.53 4.50 -29.85
C LYS A 131 9.52 5.53 -29.30
N GLY A 132 8.35 5.10 -28.84
CA GLY A 132 7.36 5.95 -28.18
C GLY A 132 7.56 5.99 -26.66
N LYS A 133 7.71 7.19 -26.08
CA LYS A 133 7.80 7.41 -24.63
C LYS A 133 6.45 7.11 -23.96
N THR A 134 6.45 6.46 -22.80
CA THR A 134 5.23 6.05 -22.09
C THR A 134 5.02 6.95 -20.88
N ARG A 135 3.88 7.65 -20.82
CA ARG A 135 3.44 8.49 -19.70
C ARG A 135 2.72 7.62 -18.65
N ILE A 136 2.98 7.86 -17.36
CA ILE A 136 2.43 7.12 -16.21
C ILE A 136 1.76 8.10 -15.25
N ASP A 137 0.52 7.84 -14.85
CA ASP A 137 -0.18 8.64 -13.84
C ASP A 137 0.52 8.56 -12.47
N PRO A 138 0.44 9.63 -11.64
CA PRO A 138 1.05 9.64 -10.32
C PRO A 138 0.56 8.48 -9.43
N PRO A 139 1.42 7.95 -8.54
CA PRO A 139 1.05 6.85 -7.65
C PRO A 139 -0.17 7.25 -6.81
N ALA A 140 -1.12 6.32 -6.69
CA ALA A 140 -2.47 6.50 -6.15
C ALA A 140 -2.56 6.86 -4.65
N GLN A 141 -1.51 7.40 -4.04
CA GLN A 141 -1.37 7.48 -2.58
C GLN A 141 -1.07 8.85 -1.99
N VAL A 142 -1.20 9.93 -2.75
CA VAL A 142 -1.04 11.26 -2.16
C VAL A 142 -2.41 11.88 -1.93
N GLN A 143 -2.86 11.89 -0.67
CA GLN A 143 -3.87 12.84 -0.23
C GLN A 143 -3.22 14.23 -0.25
N GLY A 144 -3.64 15.06 -1.20
CA GLY A 144 -3.10 16.40 -1.46
C GLY A 144 -3.44 16.88 -2.88
N PRO A 145 -3.02 18.09 -3.29
CA PRO A 145 -3.30 18.68 -4.61
C PRO A 145 -2.74 17.88 -5.82
N VAL A 146 -2.17 16.69 -5.58
CA VAL A 146 -1.67 15.72 -6.56
C VAL A 146 -2.78 15.11 -7.43
N LEU A 147 -4.05 15.20 -7.00
CA LEU A 147 -5.20 14.91 -7.88
C LEU A 147 -5.26 15.80 -9.13
N LEU A 148 -4.51 16.92 -9.14
CA LEU A 148 -4.44 17.88 -10.25
C LEU A 148 -3.17 17.76 -11.10
N MET A 149 -2.32 16.75 -10.87
CA MET A 149 -1.00 16.64 -11.55
C MET A 149 -1.03 15.75 -12.80
N PRO A 150 -0.31 16.13 -13.88
CA PRO A 150 -0.18 15.32 -15.09
C PRO A 150 0.82 14.15 -14.93
N ALA A 151 0.59 13.07 -15.67
CA ALA A 151 1.42 11.86 -15.76
C ALA A 151 2.92 12.12 -16.04
N PHE A 152 3.82 11.35 -15.41
CA PHE A 152 5.28 11.38 -15.56
C PHE A 152 5.84 10.08 -16.20
N GLU A 153 7.05 10.13 -16.79
CA GLU A 153 7.66 9.01 -17.55
C GLU A 153 8.53 8.10 -16.66
N VAL A 154 8.45 6.77 -16.84
CA VAL A 154 9.38 5.78 -16.22
C VAL A 154 9.77 4.71 -17.26
N LYS A 155 11.02 4.22 -17.17
CA LYS A 155 11.58 3.16 -18.04
C LYS A 155 10.78 1.84 -17.98
N ARG A 156 10.92 1.06 -19.07
CA ARG A 156 10.03 -0.01 -19.53
C ARG A 156 10.17 -1.38 -18.84
N ASP A 157 11.17 -1.59 -17.99
CA ASP A 157 11.40 -2.91 -17.42
C ASP A 157 10.85 -3.00 -15.98
N PRO A 158 10.05 -4.03 -15.66
CA PRO A 158 9.63 -4.26 -14.28
C PRO A 158 10.87 -4.48 -13.41
N GLN A 159 10.94 -3.81 -12.26
CA GLN A 159 11.99 -4.10 -11.29
C GLN A 159 11.92 -5.59 -10.91
N PRO A 160 13.08 -6.26 -10.76
CA PRO A 160 13.11 -7.66 -10.35
C PRO A 160 12.41 -7.83 -9.01
N ALA A 161 11.74 -8.97 -8.82
CA ALA A 161 11.17 -9.32 -7.53
C ALA A 161 12.26 -9.31 -6.45
N LEU A 162 11.98 -8.67 -5.32
CA LEU A 162 12.95 -8.49 -4.25
C LEU A 162 12.77 -9.59 -3.21
N SER A 163 13.87 -10.14 -2.70
CA SER A 163 13.85 -11.26 -1.74
C SER A 163 14.18 -10.83 -0.30
N ASP A 164 14.51 -9.56 -0.08
CA ASP A 164 14.91 -9.06 1.22
C ASP A 164 14.47 -7.61 1.45
N VAL A 165 14.36 -7.24 2.73
CA VAL A 165 13.84 -5.94 3.19
C VAL A 165 14.77 -4.78 2.84
N ALA A 166 16.09 -5.01 2.81
CA ALA A 166 17.05 -3.96 2.47
C ALA A 166 16.90 -3.55 1.01
N SER A 167 16.90 -4.54 0.12
CA SER A 167 16.67 -4.35 -1.32
C SER A 167 15.33 -3.65 -1.58
N TYR A 168 14.28 -4.01 -0.83
CA TYR A 168 12.98 -3.31 -0.88
C TYR A 168 13.10 -1.82 -0.59
N LEU A 169 13.77 -1.44 0.50
CA LEU A 169 13.94 -0.03 0.87
C LEU A 169 14.87 0.72 -0.11
N PHE A 170 15.96 0.08 -0.54
CA PHE A 170 16.88 0.67 -1.51
C PHE A 170 16.25 0.89 -2.89
N ALA A 171 15.24 0.10 -3.27
CA ALA A 171 14.52 0.30 -4.53
C ALA A 171 13.86 1.69 -4.61
N PHE A 172 13.36 2.24 -3.50
CA PHE A 172 12.82 3.60 -3.45
C PHE A 172 13.90 4.67 -3.65
N VAL A 173 15.06 4.51 -2.98
CA VAL A 173 16.21 5.42 -3.13
C VAL A 173 16.70 5.41 -4.57
N HIS A 174 16.84 4.23 -5.16
CA HIS A 174 17.26 4.07 -6.56
C HIS A 174 16.28 4.74 -7.52
N HIS A 175 14.97 4.50 -7.34
CA HIS A 175 13.94 5.11 -8.17
C HIS A 175 14.02 6.65 -8.16
N MET A 176 14.30 7.23 -7.00
CA MET A 176 14.47 8.67 -6.85
C MET A 176 15.70 9.20 -7.59
N ARG A 177 16.84 8.51 -7.50
CA ARG A 177 18.05 8.85 -8.26
C ARG A 177 17.80 8.81 -9.77
N GLU A 178 17.14 7.77 -10.26
CA GLU A 178 16.83 7.64 -11.70
C GLU A 178 15.92 8.75 -12.21
N THR A 179 14.94 9.16 -11.41
CA THR A 179 13.97 10.21 -11.80
C THR A 179 14.66 11.56 -12.01
N HIS A 180 15.71 11.85 -11.24
CA HIS A 180 16.46 13.11 -11.32
C HIS A 180 17.69 13.04 -12.24
N ALA A 181 18.29 11.87 -12.43
CA ALA A 181 19.39 11.67 -13.39
C ALA A 181 18.98 11.90 -14.85
N HIS A 182 17.68 11.92 -15.15
CA HIS A 182 17.14 12.06 -16.51
C HIS A 182 16.64 13.47 -16.86
N ARG A 183 16.76 14.45 -15.95
CA ARG A 183 16.52 15.86 -16.27
C ARG A 183 17.75 16.42 -17.04
N GLN A 184 17.49 17.02 -18.19
CA GLN A 184 18.41 17.25 -19.31
C GLN A 184 19.69 18.06 -18.97
N ASP A 185 20.72 17.81 -19.79
CA ASP A 185 21.94 18.63 -20.01
C ASP A 185 23.04 18.60 -18.94
N GLY A 186 23.15 17.53 -18.16
CA GLY A 186 24.36 17.24 -17.35
C GLY A 186 24.60 18.18 -16.16
N TYR A 187 23.73 19.18 -15.97
CA TYR A 187 23.74 20.07 -14.81
C TYR A 187 22.56 19.75 -13.90
N ILE A 188 22.87 19.21 -12.71
CA ILE A 188 21.88 19.03 -11.64
C ILE A 188 21.59 20.41 -11.06
N SER A 189 20.31 20.81 -11.01
CA SER A 189 19.94 22.07 -10.37
C SER A 189 20.28 22.02 -8.88
N ALA A 190 20.52 23.17 -8.25
CA ALA A 190 20.78 23.22 -6.81
C ALA A 190 19.64 22.61 -5.98
N GLU A 191 18.40 22.63 -6.50
CA GLU A 191 17.24 22.02 -5.86
C GLU A 191 17.23 20.50 -6.04
N ASP A 192 17.48 19.99 -7.25
CA ASP A 192 17.59 18.54 -7.48
C ASP A 192 18.77 17.95 -6.68
N ALA A 193 19.86 18.70 -6.50
CA ALA A 193 20.98 18.29 -5.67
C ALA A 193 20.59 18.13 -4.18
N LYS A 194 19.77 19.05 -3.65
CA LYS A 194 19.24 18.92 -2.27
C LYS A 194 18.30 17.73 -2.14
N ILE A 195 17.44 17.52 -3.13
CA ILE A 195 16.54 16.35 -3.15
C ILE A 195 17.37 15.07 -3.14
N LEU A 196 18.37 14.95 -4.02
CA LEU A 196 19.23 13.77 -4.05
C LEU A 196 19.96 13.56 -2.71
N ASP A 197 20.50 14.62 -2.12
CA ASP A 197 21.13 14.54 -0.79
C ASP A 197 20.16 14.05 0.30
N THR A 198 18.91 14.54 0.33
CA THR A 198 17.90 14.09 1.29
C THR A 198 17.65 12.58 1.16
N TRP A 199 17.48 12.06 -0.06
CA TRP A 199 17.22 10.62 -0.27
C TRP A 199 18.47 9.76 -0.07
N ASP A 200 19.67 10.28 -0.36
CA ASP A 200 20.92 9.61 -0.05
C ASP A 200 21.10 9.46 1.46
N ARG A 201 20.82 10.52 2.23
CA ARG A 201 20.79 10.46 3.70
C ARG A 201 19.77 9.46 4.21
N LEU A 202 18.53 9.46 3.69
CA LEU A 202 17.53 8.43 4.03
C LEU A 202 18.05 7.02 3.74
N GLY A 203 18.77 6.83 2.64
CA GLY A 203 19.38 5.55 2.27
C GLY A 203 20.35 5.03 3.34
N THR A 204 21.10 5.91 4.00
CA THR A 204 22.01 5.51 5.10
C THR A 204 21.28 5.03 6.35
N LEU A 205 20.01 5.44 6.54
CA LEU A 205 19.20 4.97 7.67
C LEU A 205 18.72 3.53 7.50
N ILE A 206 18.64 3.03 6.26
CA ILE A 206 18.03 1.73 5.95
C ILE A 206 18.60 0.63 6.86
N GLU A 207 19.92 0.47 6.92
CA GLU A 207 20.57 -0.59 7.71
C GLU A 207 20.22 -0.54 9.21
N THR A 208 20.06 0.66 9.77
CA THR A 208 19.71 0.85 11.19
C THR A 208 18.23 0.55 11.49
N HIS A 209 17.40 0.51 10.44
CA HIS A 209 15.96 0.27 10.48
C HIS A 209 15.56 -1.12 9.94
N LEU A 210 16.54 -2.03 9.70
CA LEU A 210 16.27 -3.40 9.29
C LEU A 210 16.00 -4.32 10.49
N GLY A 211 14.75 -4.32 10.93
CA GLY A 211 14.22 -5.46 11.67
C GLY A 211 14.24 -5.31 13.18
N GLY A 212 13.53 -4.31 13.68
CA GLY A 212 13.06 -4.32 15.05
C GLY A 212 14.09 -3.87 16.08
N SER A 213 15.03 -3.02 15.66
CA SER A 213 16.02 -2.44 16.57
C SER A 213 15.37 -1.51 17.61
N TYR A 214 14.11 -1.14 17.45
CA TYR A 214 13.36 -0.16 18.25
C TYR A 214 12.75 -0.68 19.54
N LEU A 215 12.88 -1.96 19.87
CA LEU A 215 12.30 -2.46 21.11
C LEU A 215 13.00 -1.86 22.34
N PRO A 216 12.25 -1.25 23.27
CA PRO A 216 12.79 -0.78 24.54
C PRO A 216 13.38 -1.95 25.33
N GLU A 217 14.64 -1.82 25.75
CA GLU A 217 15.35 -2.90 26.46
C GLU A 217 14.78 -3.19 27.85
N ASP A 218 14.13 -2.20 28.45
CA ASP A 218 13.53 -2.22 29.78
C ASP A 218 12.16 -2.92 29.80
N ARG A 219 11.42 -2.90 28.68
CA ARG A 219 10.06 -3.46 28.58
C ARG A 219 10.00 -4.92 28.15
N TYR A 220 11.02 -5.40 27.42
CA TYR A 220 10.99 -6.72 26.80
C TYR A 220 12.18 -7.57 27.22
N ASN A 221 11.90 -8.80 27.64
CA ASN A 221 12.96 -9.74 27.96
C ASN A 221 13.69 -10.19 26.68
N ARG A 222 14.87 -10.81 26.85
CA ARG A 222 15.72 -11.24 25.72
C ARG A 222 14.98 -12.17 24.74
N ARG A 223 14.09 -13.03 25.24
CA ARG A 223 13.34 -13.99 24.40
C ARG A 223 12.33 -13.26 23.51
N GLU A 224 11.59 -12.31 24.07
CA GLU A 224 10.63 -11.48 23.34
C GLU A 224 11.32 -10.63 22.28
N ARG A 225 12.45 -10.00 22.64
CA ARG A 225 13.26 -9.23 21.68
C ARG A 225 13.75 -10.08 20.52
N ASN A 226 14.29 -11.27 20.81
CA ASN A 226 14.73 -12.20 19.77
C ASN A 226 13.57 -12.65 18.87
N LYS A 227 12.39 -12.91 19.46
CA LYS A 227 11.19 -13.25 18.69
C LYS A 227 10.81 -12.10 17.76
N PHE A 228 10.73 -10.88 18.27
CA PHE A 228 10.40 -9.71 17.45
C PHE A 228 11.37 -9.47 16.31
N ILE A 229 12.68 -9.53 16.58
CA ILE A 229 13.72 -9.38 15.55
C ILE A 229 13.56 -10.48 14.49
N SER A 230 13.29 -11.73 14.92
CA SER A 230 13.02 -12.83 14.00
C SER A 230 11.77 -12.58 13.15
N THR A 231 10.68 -12.08 13.74
CA THR A 231 9.44 -11.75 13.04
C THR A 231 9.67 -10.64 12.01
N CYS A 232 10.39 -9.57 12.37
CA CYS A 232 10.65 -8.47 11.45
C CYS A 232 11.59 -8.84 10.30
N ARG A 233 12.35 -9.93 10.45
CA ARG A 233 13.27 -10.49 9.46
C ARG A 233 12.73 -11.77 8.81
N GLU A 234 11.44 -12.05 8.97
CA GLU A 234 10.80 -13.22 8.37
C GLU A 234 11.01 -13.19 6.83
N PRO A 235 11.49 -14.28 6.22
CA PRO A 235 11.72 -14.35 4.76
C PRO A 235 10.41 -14.54 3.97
N LEU A 236 9.28 -14.61 4.67
CA LEU A 236 7.94 -14.75 4.12
C LEU A 236 7.18 -13.44 4.33
N PHE A 237 6.89 -12.80 3.21
CA PHE A 237 6.32 -11.47 3.15
C PHE A 237 4.79 -11.53 3.10
N PRO A 238 4.06 -10.89 4.04
CA PRO A 238 2.61 -10.72 3.95
C PRO A 238 2.17 -9.96 2.71
N LEU A 239 0.91 -10.17 2.34
CA LEU A 239 0.24 -9.33 1.37
C LEU A 239 -0.19 -8.00 1.99
N LEU A 240 0.18 -6.90 1.35
CA LEU A 240 -0.26 -5.54 1.67
C LEU A 240 -1.14 -5.00 0.54
N HIS A 241 -2.32 -4.47 0.89
CA HIS A 241 -3.12 -3.66 -0.03
C HIS A 241 -2.95 -2.18 0.31
N ARG A 242 -2.21 -1.43 -0.51
CA ARG A 242 -1.79 -0.06 -0.18
C ARG A 242 -2.92 0.98 -0.26
N ASP A 243 -4.00 0.69 -1.00
CA ASP A 243 -5.15 1.58 -1.18
C ASP A 243 -6.41 0.99 -0.50
N MET A 244 -6.53 1.15 0.82
CA MET A 244 -7.72 0.74 1.60
C MET A 244 -8.62 1.93 1.94
N ARG A 245 -8.88 2.81 0.97
CA ARG A 245 -9.88 3.88 1.13
C ARG A 245 -11.30 3.30 1.17
N MET A 246 -12.23 3.99 1.80
CA MET A 246 -13.63 3.55 1.89
C MET A 246 -14.23 3.23 0.51
N CYS A 247 -13.97 4.04 -0.52
CA CYS A 247 -14.44 3.80 -1.89
C CYS A 247 -13.91 2.51 -2.56
N ARG A 248 -12.91 1.85 -1.98
CA ARG A 248 -12.38 0.55 -2.44
C ARG A 248 -13.13 -0.64 -1.87
N PHE A 249 -13.94 -0.43 -0.85
CA PHE A 249 -14.77 -1.47 -0.26
C PHE A 249 -16.17 -1.41 -0.82
N VAL A 250 -16.66 -2.54 -1.35
CA VAL A 250 -18.06 -2.74 -1.72
C VAL A 250 -18.73 -3.49 -0.58
N VAL A 251 -19.85 -2.95 -0.12
CA VAL A 251 -20.63 -3.40 1.04
C VAL A 251 -21.97 -3.93 0.54
N GLU A 252 -22.21 -5.20 0.80
CA GLU A 252 -23.50 -5.85 0.59
C GLU A 252 -24.17 -6.04 1.95
N THR A 253 -25.23 -5.28 2.24
CA THR A 253 -26.02 -5.43 3.46
C THR A 253 -27.09 -6.51 3.26
N LYS A 254 -27.20 -7.44 4.21
CA LYS A 254 -28.27 -8.45 4.21
C LYS A 254 -29.50 -7.90 4.94
N PRO A 255 -30.65 -7.71 4.27
CA PRO A 255 -31.79 -6.98 4.83
C PRO A 255 -32.39 -7.58 6.11
N ARG A 256 -32.10 -8.85 6.41
CA ARG A 256 -32.74 -9.60 7.51
C ARG A 256 -31.87 -9.79 8.75
N THR A 257 -30.56 -9.61 8.65
CA THR A 257 -29.62 -10.02 9.73
C THR A 257 -28.67 -8.91 10.16
N ASP A 258 -28.74 -7.71 9.55
CA ASP A 258 -27.71 -6.66 9.66
C ASP A 258 -26.29 -7.14 9.31
N ASP A 259 -26.15 -8.35 8.78
CA ASP A 259 -24.87 -8.87 8.30
C ASP A 259 -24.43 -8.05 7.11
N VAL A 260 -23.12 -7.83 7.06
CA VAL A 260 -22.46 -7.17 5.94
C VAL A 260 -21.53 -8.18 5.30
N VAL A 261 -21.48 -8.18 3.97
CA VAL A 261 -20.38 -8.79 3.24
C VAL A 261 -19.53 -7.69 2.64
N LEU A 262 -18.24 -7.73 2.96
CA LEU A 262 -17.27 -6.74 2.50
C LEU A 262 -16.42 -7.33 1.37
N THR A 263 -16.29 -6.60 0.27
CA THR A 263 -15.39 -6.98 -0.83
C THR A 263 -14.42 -5.85 -1.13
N LEU A 264 -13.12 -6.15 -1.11
CA LEU A 264 -12.08 -5.20 -1.47
C LEU A 264 -11.83 -5.23 -2.99
N THR A 265 -11.66 -4.05 -3.57
CA THR A 265 -11.36 -3.83 -4.99
C THR A 265 -10.04 -3.06 -5.14
N GLY A 266 -9.52 -2.97 -6.38
CA GLY A 266 -8.28 -2.24 -6.65
C GLY A 266 -7.01 -3.07 -6.44
N TRP A 267 -7.07 -4.37 -6.73
CA TRP A 267 -5.99 -5.32 -6.50
C TRP A 267 -4.69 -5.04 -7.29
N GLU A 268 -4.71 -4.09 -8.24
CA GLU A 268 -3.50 -3.49 -8.83
C GLU A 268 -2.59 -2.79 -7.81
N HIS A 269 -3.12 -2.44 -6.63
CA HIS A 269 -2.38 -1.81 -5.54
C HIS A 269 -1.87 -2.80 -4.47
N ALA A 270 -2.10 -4.10 -4.68
CA ALA A 270 -1.67 -5.14 -3.78
C ALA A 270 -0.29 -5.68 -4.16
N HIS A 271 0.56 -5.90 -3.16
CA HIS A 271 1.89 -6.47 -3.32
C HIS A 271 2.34 -7.11 -2.01
N TYR A 272 3.22 -8.09 -2.09
CA TYR A 272 3.89 -8.61 -0.91
C TYR A 272 4.89 -7.60 -0.37
N ALA A 273 4.94 -7.43 0.95
CA ALA A 273 5.72 -6.41 1.64
C ALA A 273 6.36 -6.95 2.93
N PRO A 274 7.40 -6.28 3.47
CA PRO A 274 7.92 -6.60 4.80
C PRO A 274 6.81 -6.66 5.87
N VAL A 275 6.99 -7.52 6.87
CA VAL A 275 5.98 -7.76 7.93
C VAL A 275 5.48 -6.45 8.55
N TRP A 276 6.40 -5.58 8.93
CA TRP A 276 6.09 -4.28 9.53
C TRP A 276 5.39 -3.29 8.58
N SER A 277 5.57 -3.44 7.27
CA SER A 277 4.92 -2.60 6.25
C SER A 277 3.46 -3.03 6.08
N ALA A 278 3.20 -4.34 6.09
CA ALA A 278 1.84 -4.89 5.99
C ALA A 278 1.00 -4.71 7.27
N THR A 279 1.62 -4.41 8.41
CA THR A 279 0.92 -4.20 9.68
C THR A 279 0.45 -2.75 9.81
N ARG A 280 -0.62 -2.43 9.08
CA ARG A 280 -1.23 -1.10 9.05
C ARG A 280 -2.75 -1.23 9.16
N LEU A 281 -3.35 -0.26 9.84
CA LEU A 281 -4.80 -0.06 9.76
C LEU A 281 -5.13 0.76 8.49
N PRO A 282 -6.36 0.66 7.97
CA PRO A 282 -6.82 1.52 6.89
C PRO A 282 -6.70 3.00 7.29
N ALA A 283 -6.21 3.84 6.38
CA ALA A 283 -5.93 5.25 6.68
C ALA A 283 -7.14 6.03 7.22
N TRP A 284 -8.36 5.64 6.87
CA TRP A 284 -9.58 6.30 7.36
C TRP A 284 -9.95 5.93 8.80
N LEU A 285 -9.27 4.94 9.39
CA LEU A 285 -9.32 4.56 10.80
C LEU A 285 -8.08 5.01 11.58
N ASP A 286 -7.12 5.64 10.90
CA ASP A 286 -5.96 6.25 11.53
C ASP A 286 -6.36 7.63 12.07
N THR A 287 -6.19 7.85 13.37
CA THR A 287 -6.54 9.11 14.03
C THR A 287 -5.64 10.27 13.60
N GLY A 288 -4.49 9.98 13.00
CA GLY A 288 -3.60 11.00 12.42
C GLY A 288 -4.12 11.57 11.09
N ILE A 289 -5.13 10.95 10.47
CA ILE A 289 -5.65 11.33 9.16
C ILE A 289 -7.13 11.66 9.27
N LEU A 290 -7.46 12.96 9.18
CA LEU A 290 -8.84 13.42 9.21
C LEU A 290 -9.64 12.85 8.03
N ASN A 291 -10.79 12.23 8.34
CA ASN A 291 -11.74 11.75 7.36
C ASN A 291 -13.06 12.54 7.46
N PRO A 292 -13.60 13.05 6.34
CA PRO A 292 -14.86 13.83 6.38
C PRO A 292 -16.10 12.98 6.71
N LEU A 293 -16.04 11.66 6.51
CA LEU A 293 -17.17 10.73 6.73
C LEU A 293 -17.11 10.06 8.10
N VAL A 294 -15.96 10.09 8.79
CA VAL A 294 -15.75 9.41 10.07
C VAL A 294 -15.11 10.39 11.04
N SER A 295 -15.83 10.77 12.10
CA SER A 295 -15.30 11.70 13.10
C SER A 295 -14.07 11.12 13.81
N PRO A 296 -13.14 11.94 14.33
CA PRO A 296 -11.96 11.46 15.04
C PRO A 296 -12.28 10.50 16.21
N ASP A 297 -13.39 10.74 16.91
CA ASP A 297 -13.87 9.85 17.98
C ASP A 297 -14.30 8.48 17.43
N MET A 298 -15.00 8.46 16.30
CA MET A 298 -15.38 7.22 15.63
C MET A 298 -14.15 6.48 15.07
N GLN A 299 -13.18 7.19 14.50
CA GLN A 299 -11.91 6.58 14.05
C GLN A 299 -11.21 5.91 15.22
N THR A 300 -11.09 6.61 16.35
CA THR A 300 -10.51 6.07 17.58
C THR A 300 -11.27 4.86 18.08
N TYR A 301 -12.61 4.94 18.12
CA TYR A 301 -13.48 3.86 18.56
C TYR A 301 -13.31 2.62 17.68
N PHE A 302 -13.50 2.74 16.37
CA PHE A 302 -13.43 1.61 15.44
C PHE A 302 -12.02 1.04 15.34
N GLY A 303 -10.97 1.88 15.32
CA GLY A 303 -9.60 1.43 15.39
C GLY A 303 -9.32 0.57 16.64
N ARG A 304 -9.82 0.99 17.80
CA ARG A 304 -9.73 0.19 19.04
C ARG A 304 -10.53 -1.11 18.95
N GLN A 305 -11.74 -1.08 18.36
CA GLN A 305 -12.53 -2.30 18.17
C GLN A 305 -11.81 -3.32 17.30
N MET A 306 -11.11 -2.91 16.24
CA MET A 306 -10.29 -3.83 15.44
C MET A 306 -9.22 -4.52 16.30
N LEU A 307 -8.52 -3.77 17.15
CA LEU A 307 -7.49 -4.32 18.04
C LEU A 307 -8.10 -5.28 19.07
N VAL A 308 -9.26 -4.95 19.64
CA VAL A 308 -9.99 -5.84 20.56
C VAL A 308 -10.37 -7.14 19.84
N LEU A 309 -10.93 -7.05 18.63
CA LEU A 309 -11.30 -8.21 17.83
C LEU A 309 -10.10 -9.09 17.45
N MET A 310 -8.92 -8.51 17.25
CA MET A 310 -7.68 -9.27 17.00
C MET A 310 -7.10 -9.91 18.28
N THR A 311 -7.35 -9.34 19.46
CA THR A 311 -6.77 -9.77 20.75
C THR A 311 -7.66 -10.68 21.59
N ASP A 312 -8.99 -10.56 21.48
CA ASP A 312 -9.97 -11.34 22.24
C ASP A 312 -10.06 -12.81 21.78
N GLN A 313 -9.75 -13.74 22.69
CA GLN A 313 -9.77 -15.19 22.44
C GLN A 313 -11.15 -15.72 22.02
N ASN A 314 -12.22 -15.03 22.42
CA ASN A 314 -13.59 -15.38 22.07
C ASN A 314 -14.09 -14.65 20.81
N SER A 315 -13.21 -13.89 20.15
CA SER A 315 -13.56 -13.15 18.93
C SER A 315 -14.01 -14.12 17.82
N PRO A 316 -15.05 -13.74 17.04
CA PRO A 316 -15.51 -14.53 15.89
C PRO A 316 -14.51 -14.53 14.71
N ILE A 317 -13.41 -13.78 14.81
CA ILE A 317 -12.39 -13.71 13.77
C ILE A 317 -11.58 -15.01 13.74
N ARG A 318 -11.38 -15.57 12.55
CA ARG A 318 -10.48 -16.70 12.33
C ARG A 318 -9.07 -16.27 12.69
N ARG A 319 -8.55 -16.84 13.79
CA ARG A 319 -7.24 -16.52 14.31
C ARG A 319 -6.15 -17.34 13.63
N PRO A 320 -5.25 -16.72 12.88
CA PRO A 320 -4.02 -17.39 12.50
C PRO A 320 -3.07 -17.50 13.69
N SER A 321 -2.09 -18.39 13.59
CA SER A 321 -0.97 -18.48 14.52
C SER A 321 -0.17 -17.18 14.64
N ASN A 322 -0.20 -16.32 13.60
CA ASN A 322 0.71 -15.19 13.45
C ASN A 322 0.07 -13.85 13.85
N ILE A 323 -1.13 -13.83 14.45
CA ILE A 323 -1.79 -12.57 14.84
C ILE A 323 -0.97 -11.79 15.88
N GLY A 324 -0.25 -12.50 16.75
CA GLY A 324 0.67 -11.87 17.71
C GLY A 324 1.81 -11.12 17.01
N ASP A 325 2.29 -11.63 15.88
CA ASP A 325 3.32 -10.97 15.07
C ASP A 325 2.79 -9.67 14.45
N PHE A 326 1.54 -9.69 13.98
CA PHE A 326 0.88 -8.51 13.46
C PHE A 326 0.78 -7.41 14.53
N LEU A 327 0.25 -7.74 15.72
CA LEU A 327 0.05 -6.78 16.80
C LEU A 327 1.37 -6.21 17.32
N MET A 328 2.37 -7.06 17.48
CA MET A 328 3.70 -6.67 17.91
C MET A 328 4.36 -5.71 16.91
N CYS A 329 4.27 -5.99 15.60
CA CYS A 329 4.80 -5.10 14.58
C CYS A 329 3.98 -3.80 14.45
N LEU A 330 2.66 -3.87 14.63
CA LEU A 330 1.81 -2.69 14.63
C LEU A 330 2.21 -1.72 15.75
N ASP A 331 2.50 -2.21 16.95
CA ASP A 331 2.89 -1.36 18.09
C ASP A 331 4.32 -0.82 17.96
N HIS A 332 5.27 -1.67 17.53
CA HIS A 332 6.70 -1.34 17.67
C HIS A 332 7.40 -0.89 16.39
N CYS A 333 6.87 -1.20 15.19
CA CYS A 333 7.55 -0.89 13.93
C CYS A 333 7.11 0.44 13.32
N PHE A 334 6.76 1.42 14.15
CA PHE A 334 6.32 2.73 13.68
C PHE A 334 7.46 3.48 12.96
N ALA A 335 8.69 3.34 13.44
CA ALA A 335 9.87 3.94 12.82
C ALA A 335 10.11 3.38 11.41
N GLU A 336 10.08 2.05 11.21
CA GLU A 336 10.23 1.41 9.90
C GLU A 336 9.14 1.85 8.92
N ARG A 337 7.88 1.89 9.38
CA ARG A 337 6.76 2.38 8.57
C ARG A 337 6.88 3.86 8.20
N THR A 338 7.46 4.67 9.09
CA THR A 338 7.71 6.10 8.82
C THR A 338 8.82 6.25 7.79
N LEU A 339 9.92 5.50 7.92
CA LEU A 339 11.00 5.48 6.93
C LEU A 339 10.50 5.08 5.56
N GLU A 340 9.74 4.00 5.46
CA GLU A 340 9.11 3.57 4.21
C GLU A 340 8.23 4.66 3.61
N THR A 341 7.44 5.36 4.44
CA THR A 341 6.59 6.46 3.99
C THR A 341 7.44 7.58 3.39
N MET A 342 8.48 8.04 4.12
CA MET A 342 9.42 9.05 3.65
C MET A 342 10.13 8.67 2.34
N LEU A 343 10.54 7.41 2.21
CA LEU A 343 11.18 6.93 0.99
C LEU A 343 10.22 6.91 -0.21
N SER A 344 8.93 6.74 0.04
CA SER A 344 7.90 6.59 -1.00
C SER A 344 7.22 7.89 -1.44
N VAL A 345 7.39 9.00 -0.71
CA VAL A 345 6.76 10.28 -1.10
C VAL A 345 7.43 10.88 -2.34
N PRO A 346 6.71 11.69 -3.14
CA PRO A 346 7.30 12.39 -4.27
C PRO A 346 8.43 13.33 -3.83
N SER A 347 9.42 13.53 -4.71
CA SER A 347 10.51 14.48 -4.51
C SER A 347 10.06 15.90 -4.16
N SER A 348 8.89 16.34 -4.65
CA SER A 348 8.33 17.66 -4.33
C SER A 348 7.93 17.81 -2.87
N GLN A 349 7.89 16.73 -2.09
CA GLN A 349 7.60 16.75 -0.65
C GLN A 349 8.88 16.66 0.20
N ARG A 350 10.03 17.02 -0.37
CA ARG A 350 11.33 16.98 0.31
C ARG A 350 11.34 17.71 1.66
N ASP A 351 10.71 18.88 1.77
CA ASP A 351 10.69 19.64 3.04
C ASP A 351 9.86 18.94 4.13
N TRP A 352 8.80 18.23 3.75
CA TRP A 352 8.07 17.37 4.68
C TRP A 352 8.95 16.21 5.16
N VAL A 353 9.72 15.59 4.27
CA VAL A 353 10.69 14.54 4.62
C VAL A 353 11.75 15.06 5.62
N GLU A 354 12.30 16.26 5.40
CA GLU A 354 13.26 16.85 6.34
C GLU A 354 12.65 17.11 7.72
N THR A 355 11.39 17.53 7.77
CA THR A 355 10.65 17.71 9.02
C THR A 355 10.46 16.36 9.74
N MET A 356 10.10 15.32 9.00
CA MET A 356 9.95 13.97 9.55
C MET A 356 11.27 13.37 10.02
N LEU A 357 12.40 13.69 9.39
CA LEU A 357 13.73 13.29 9.86
C LEU A 357 14.08 13.86 11.24
N VAL A 358 13.70 15.11 11.52
CA VAL A 358 13.87 15.72 12.86
C VAL A 358 13.01 14.98 13.89
N TRP A 359 11.73 14.78 13.56
CA TRP A 359 10.82 14.03 14.43
C TRP A 359 11.33 12.60 14.69
N MET A 360 11.87 11.93 13.66
CA MET A 360 12.38 10.57 13.76
C MET A 360 13.62 10.47 14.65
N ARG A 361 14.54 11.44 14.54
CA ARG A 361 15.68 11.57 15.47
C ARG A 361 15.20 11.69 16.91
N ASP A 362 14.24 12.58 17.16
CA ASP A 362 13.77 12.84 18.53
C ASP A 362 13.14 11.58 19.14
N ASN A 363 12.39 10.82 18.34
CA ASN A 363 11.86 9.52 18.76
C ASN A 363 12.96 8.47 18.98
N TRP A 364 13.98 8.43 18.11
CA TRP A 364 15.12 7.53 18.29
C TRP A 364 15.85 7.80 19.61
N VAL A 365 16.12 9.07 19.93
CA VAL A 365 16.79 9.46 21.19
C VAL A 365 15.96 9.06 22.41
N GLN A 366 14.63 9.20 22.34
CA GLN A 366 13.74 8.76 23.41
C GLN A 366 13.76 7.24 23.60
N LEU A 367 13.72 6.47 22.51
CA LEU A 367 13.70 5.00 22.55
C LEU A 367 15.08 4.40 22.85
N LYS A 368 16.16 5.09 22.48
CA LYS A 368 17.55 4.66 22.64
C LYS A 368 18.42 5.81 23.12
N PRO A 369 18.30 6.23 24.40
CA PRO A 369 19.05 7.37 24.92
C PRO A 369 20.57 7.18 24.86
N ASN A 370 21.03 5.92 24.84
CA ASN A 370 22.46 5.57 24.78
C ASN A 370 22.99 5.34 23.36
N SER A 371 22.17 5.56 22.32
CA SER A 371 22.56 5.34 20.92
C SER A 371 22.59 6.64 20.14
N TYR A 372 23.69 6.88 19.42
CA TYR A 372 23.83 8.06 18.57
C TYR A 372 22.95 7.95 17.32
N TRP A 373 22.23 9.03 17.00
CA TRP A 373 21.49 9.14 15.74
C TRP A 373 22.44 9.48 14.59
N PRO A 374 22.48 8.69 13.50
CA PRO A 374 23.56 8.75 12.52
C PRO A 374 23.53 9.95 11.57
N LEU A 375 22.46 10.76 11.57
CA LEU A 375 22.28 11.86 10.61
C LEU A 375 22.18 13.23 11.27
N ARG A 376 22.77 14.24 10.63
CA ARG A 376 22.44 15.64 10.93
C ARG A 376 21.08 15.96 10.33
N VAL A 377 20.22 16.62 11.10
CA VAL A 377 18.85 17.00 10.71
C VAL A 377 18.52 18.41 11.21
N GLY A 378 17.55 19.08 10.60
CA GLY A 378 17.11 20.42 11.02
C GLY A 378 18.22 21.48 10.99
N ASN A 379 18.41 22.20 12.10
CA ASN A 379 19.39 23.29 12.22
C ASN A 379 20.83 22.80 12.02
N GLU A 380 21.17 21.60 12.50
CA GLU A 380 22.50 21.00 12.34
C GLU A 380 22.83 20.71 10.88
N TYR A 381 21.81 20.32 10.09
CA TYR A 381 21.98 20.05 8.66
C TYR A 381 22.03 21.35 7.84
N SER A 382 21.18 22.32 8.16
CA SER A 382 21.09 23.59 7.42
C SER A 382 22.29 24.53 7.66
N GLY A 383 23.22 24.19 8.55
CA GLY A 383 24.37 25.03 8.89
C GLY A 383 23.99 26.30 9.66
N ARG A 384 22.70 26.48 9.98
CA ARG A 384 22.23 27.52 10.90
C ARG A 384 22.50 27.04 12.32
N GLY A 385 23.71 27.27 12.81
CA GLY A 385 24.04 27.04 14.21
C GLY A 385 23.04 27.72 15.14
N LEU A 386 22.91 27.20 16.37
CA LEU A 386 22.05 27.64 17.48
C LEU A 386 22.16 29.14 17.88
N GLY A 387 22.80 30.00 17.09
CA GLY A 387 22.99 31.43 17.32
C GLY A 387 22.16 32.38 16.44
N GLN A 388 21.20 31.89 15.66
CA GLN A 388 20.26 32.73 14.89
C GLN A 388 18.81 32.31 15.12
N ILE A 389 18.36 32.42 16.37
CA ILE A 389 16.94 32.56 16.70
C ILE A 389 16.90 33.75 17.67
N VAL A 390 16.43 34.91 17.19
CA VAL A 390 16.05 36.07 18.01
C VAL A 390 14.55 36.09 18.10
#